data_AF-A0A8S1BBW4-F1
#
_entry.id   AF-A0A8S1BBW4-F1
#
_cell.length_a   1.000
_cell.length_b   1.000
_cell.length_c   1.000
_cell.angle_alpha   90.00
_cell.angle_beta   90.00
_cell.angle_gamma   90.00
#
_symmetry.space_group_name_H-M   'P 1'
#
loop_
_entity.id
_entity.type
_entity.pdbx_description
1 polymer ?
#
loop_
_entity_poly.entity_id
_entity_poly.type
_entity_poly.pdbx_seq_one_letter_code
_entity_poly.pdbx_strand_id
1 'polypeptide(L)'
;MSQEPLELLPFEKWSELQTMFKADWPRGISGYTVLETQRVLIEKGGNYGFKVYCPFGDLRSGMVAVNVKDTFHEIIVLCPQDDTEKLEGALTRTKIVNLQEYDVIPFAPYHVRQCVQRVLGEHVKLKLMSTDAFIYDKPTTFTGNDMPEGISFGILSSEHLDLVDSKWPYRYDSSRWYLNLMINVKFGYGLFEGGKLIAWVLLNESGALLNLYTLESHRKKGYAELIVKLVSNILVKEGKPVVAFCIKGNENGRKLYEKLGFLNTHSVEWCFLNNKFISLLDVYY
;
A
#
# COMPACT_ATOMS: atom_id res chain seq x y z
N MET A 1 -27.37 26.27 -5.90
CA MET A 1 -26.29 25.38 -6.36
C MET A 1 -25.74 24.69 -5.12
N SER A 2 -25.80 23.36 -5.03
CA SER A 2 -25.18 22.65 -3.90
C SER A 2 -23.66 22.81 -3.96
N GLN A 3 -23.03 23.13 -2.83
CA GLN A 3 -21.57 23.15 -2.69
C GLN A 3 -21.00 21.78 -3.08
N GLU A 4 -19.85 21.77 -3.75
CA GLU A 4 -19.13 20.54 -4.07
C GLU A 4 -18.68 19.87 -2.76
N PRO A 5 -19.14 18.65 -2.46
CA PRO A 5 -18.90 18.02 -1.16
C PRO A 5 -17.48 17.46 -0.98
N LEU A 6 -16.71 17.21 -2.04
CA LEU A 6 -15.31 16.81 -1.91
C LEU A 6 -14.40 18.03 -2.04
N GLU A 7 -13.82 18.46 -0.92
CA GLU A 7 -12.93 19.61 -0.89
C GLU A 7 -11.47 19.16 -1.01
N LEU A 8 -10.72 19.71 -1.96
CA LEU A 8 -9.29 19.39 -2.12
C LEU A 8 -8.55 19.78 -0.83
N LEU A 9 -7.85 18.81 -0.23
CA LEU A 9 -7.04 19.02 0.95
C LEU A 9 -5.62 19.46 0.54
N PRO A 10 -5.21 20.69 0.85
CA PRO A 10 -3.87 21.18 0.53
C PRO A 10 -2.79 20.30 1.17
N PHE A 11 -1.64 20.20 0.50
CA PHE A 11 -0.51 19.38 0.93
C PHE A 11 -0.05 19.69 2.36
N GLU A 12 -0.12 20.96 2.76
CA GLU A 12 0.28 21.45 4.08
C GLU A 12 -0.61 20.86 5.19
N LYS A 13 -1.87 20.56 4.88
CA LYS A 13 -2.87 20.06 5.83
C LYS A 13 -2.91 18.54 5.96
N TRP A 14 -2.14 17.78 5.18
CA TRP A 14 -2.20 16.31 5.29
C TRP A 14 -1.76 15.80 6.67
N SER A 15 -0.98 16.54 7.45
CA SER A 15 -0.51 16.16 8.79
C SER A 15 -1.65 16.24 9.81
N GLU A 16 -2.58 17.18 9.62
CA GLU A 16 -3.82 17.27 10.40
C GLU A 16 -4.68 16.02 10.13
N LEU A 17 -4.80 15.60 8.87
CA LEU A 17 -5.51 14.37 8.51
C LEU A 17 -4.81 13.10 9.04
N GLN A 18 -3.47 13.06 9.00
CA GLN A 18 -2.71 11.97 9.63
C GLN A 18 -3.00 11.84 11.12
N THR A 19 -3.23 12.96 11.82
CA THR A 19 -3.60 12.95 13.24
C THR A 19 -4.94 12.25 13.46
N MET A 20 -5.91 12.45 12.56
CA MET A 20 -7.20 11.76 12.63
C MET A 20 -7.03 10.25 12.45
N PHE A 21 -6.24 9.82 11.46
CA PHE A 21 -5.96 8.39 11.25
C PHE A 21 -5.13 7.76 12.38
N LYS A 22 -4.24 8.52 13.03
CA LYS A 22 -3.48 8.04 14.19
C LYS A 22 -4.39 7.80 15.40
N ALA A 23 -5.51 8.52 15.54
CA ALA A 23 -6.47 8.30 16.62
C ALA A 23 -7.22 6.96 16.50
N ASP A 24 -7.27 6.37 15.32
CA ASP A 24 -7.94 5.10 15.00
C ASP A 24 -6.94 3.94 14.86
N TRP A 25 -5.86 3.95 15.64
CA TRP A 25 -4.78 2.96 15.54
C TRP A 25 -5.21 1.58 16.08
N PRO A 26 -4.86 0.45 15.42
CA PRO A 26 -4.05 0.33 14.21
C PRO A 26 -4.83 0.40 12.89
N ARG A 27 -6.16 0.52 12.91
CA ARG A 27 -7.00 0.51 11.70
C ARG A 27 -6.68 1.66 10.74
N GLY A 28 -6.38 2.85 11.28
CA GLY A 28 -6.02 4.03 10.52
C GLY A 28 -4.61 4.02 9.93
N ILE A 29 -3.82 2.95 10.12
CA ILE A 29 -2.41 2.93 9.68
C ILE A 29 -2.23 3.24 8.19
N SER A 30 -3.08 2.68 7.33
CA SER A 30 -2.99 2.89 5.88
C SER A 30 -3.21 4.36 5.51
N GLY A 31 -4.13 5.04 6.21
CA GLY A 31 -4.37 6.47 6.02
C GLY A 31 -3.20 7.32 6.52
N TYR A 32 -2.61 6.94 7.66
CA TYR A 32 -1.42 7.61 8.18
C TYR A 32 -0.20 7.48 7.26
N THR A 33 0.13 6.24 6.85
CA THR A 33 1.37 5.94 6.12
C THR A 33 1.30 6.35 4.65
N VAL A 34 0.12 6.32 4.02
CA VAL A 34 0.00 6.80 2.63
C VAL A 34 0.22 8.30 2.52
N LEU A 35 -0.32 9.08 3.45
CA LEU A 35 -0.08 10.52 3.47
C LEU A 35 1.40 10.84 3.71
N GLU A 36 2.05 10.12 4.63
CA GLU A 36 3.49 10.27 4.89
C GLU A 36 4.33 9.91 3.66
N THR A 37 4.05 8.75 3.08
CA THR A 37 4.85 8.19 1.99
C THR A 37 4.71 9.01 0.71
N GLN A 38 3.50 9.49 0.42
CA GLN A 38 3.24 10.36 -0.73
C GLN A 38 3.95 11.71 -0.59
N ARG A 39 4.07 12.28 0.62
CA ARG A 39 4.92 13.47 0.84
C ARG A 39 6.36 13.21 0.45
N VAL A 40 6.93 12.11 0.96
CA VAL A 40 8.32 11.70 0.64
C VAL A 40 8.50 11.46 -0.87
N LEU A 41 7.53 10.82 -1.53
CA LEU A 41 7.56 10.62 -2.98
C LEU A 41 7.59 11.95 -3.74
N ILE A 42 6.73 12.90 -3.39
CA ILE A 42 6.67 14.23 -4.01
C ILE A 42 8.00 14.97 -3.82
N GLU A 43 8.55 14.97 -2.61
CA GLU A 43 9.84 15.61 -2.28
C GLU A 43 11.02 15.00 -3.05
N LYS A 44 10.96 13.70 -3.36
CA LYS A 44 11.96 12.99 -4.18
C LYS A 44 11.72 13.12 -5.70
N GLY A 45 10.78 13.97 -6.13
CA GLY A 45 10.46 14.17 -7.55
C GLY A 45 9.58 13.08 -8.17
N GLY A 46 8.99 12.21 -7.35
CA GLY A 46 8.06 11.16 -7.78
C GLY A 46 6.60 11.60 -7.80
N ASN A 47 6.30 12.86 -8.10
CA ASN A 47 4.93 13.35 -8.18
C ASN A 47 4.27 12.91 -9.49
N TYR A 48 3.24 12.07 -9.39
CA TYR A 48 2.42 11.60 -10.52
C TYR A 48 0.95 12.03 -10.42
N GLY A 49 0.63 12.98 -9.53
CA GLY A 49 -0.70 13.57 -9.44
C GLY A 49 -1.60 12.99 -8.34
N PHE A 50 -1.02 12.45 -7.26
CA PHE A 50 -1.78 12.06 -6.06
C PHE A 50 -2.50 13.27 -5.46
N LYS A 51 -3.82 13.17 -5.28
CA LYS A 51 -4.64 14.25 -4.70
C LYS A 51 -5.53 13.71 -3.60
N VAL A 52 -5.66 14.44 -2.51
CA VAL A 52 -6.50 14.06 -1.36
C VAL A 52 -7.68 15.02 -1.28
N TYR A 53 -8.89 14.48 -1.21
CA TYR A 53 -10.10 15.24 -0.98
C TYR A 53 -10.72 14.85 0.37
N CYS A 54 -11.28 15.83 1.05
CA CYS A 54 -11.90 15.70 2.35
C CYS A 54 -13.43 15.90 2.23
N PRO A 55 -14.26 14.94 2.69
CA PRO A 55 -15.70 15.10 2.69
C PRO A 55 -16.14 16.31 3.53
N PHE A 56 -16.79 17.28 2.87
CA PHE A 56 -17.27 18.54 3.44
C PHE A 56 -16.19 19.35 4.17
N GLY A 57 -14.92 19.18 3.79
CA GLY A 57 -13.78 19.79 4.48
C GLY A 57 -13.55 19.27 5.92
N ASP A 58 -14.30 18.26 6.36
CA ASP A 58 -14.23 17.72 7.72
C ASP A 58 -13.27 16.53 7.80
N LEU A 59 -12.07 16.76 8.36
CA LEU A 59 -11.01 15.75 8.47
C LEU A 59 -11.45 14.47 9.20
N ARG A 60 -12.46 14.54 10.07
CA ARG A 60 -13.02 13.37 10.76
C ARG A 60 -13.79 12.44 9.83
N SER A 61 -14.29 13.00 8.71
CA SER A 61 -14.98 12.24 7.67
C SER A 61 -14.02 11.49 6.75
N GLY A 62 -12.70 11.63 6.97
CA GLY A 62 -11.67 10.87 6.30
C GLY A 62 -11.25 11.47 4.96
N MET A 63 -10.91 10.60 4.01
CA MET A 63 -10.39 11.02 2.72
C MET A 63 -10.89 10.17 1.55
N VAL A 64 -10.94 10.85 0.42
CA VAL A 64 -11.07 10.28 -0.92
C VAL A 64 -9.86 10.76 -1.71
N ALA A 65 -8.89 9.88 -1.95
CA ALA A 65 -7.64 10.24 -2.62
C ALA A 65 -7.52 9.59 -4.00
N VAL A 66 -7.30 10.42 -5.01
CA VAL A 66 -7.09 10.02 -6.41
C VAL A 66 -5.63 9.58 -6.57
N ASN A 67 -5.42 8.34 -7.02
CA ASN A 67 -4.11 7.71 -7.13
C ASN A 67 -3.96 7.03 -8.51
N VAL A 68 -3.73 7.84 -9.54
CA VAL A 68 -3.66 7.38 -10.93
C VAL A 68 -2.23 6.97 -11.30
N LYS A 69 -2.01 5.66 -11.46
CA LYS A 69 -0.73 5.02 -11.77
C LYS A 69 -0.68 4.67 -13.27
N ASP A 70 -0.35 5.66 -14.09
CA ASP A 70 -0.37 5.54 -15.55
C ASP A 70 -1.76 5.10 -16.04
N THR A 71 -1.94 3.89 -16.59
CA THR A 71 -3.27 3.41 -17.03
C THR A 71 -4.07 2.71 -15.93
N PHE A 72 -3.52 2.59 -14.71
CA PHE A 72 -4.17 1.97 -13.56
C PHE A 72 -4.68 3.03 -12.59
N HIS A 73 -5.99 3.16 -12.46
CA HIS A 73 -6.68 4.18 -11.68
C HIS A 73 -7.09 3.62 -10.32
N GLU A 74 -6.35 3.97 -9.28
CA GLU A 74 -6.77 3.67 -7.91
C GLU A 74 -7.47 4.88 -7.30
N ILE A 75 -8.45 4.60 -6.44
CA ILE A 75 -9.01 5.61 -5.55
C ILE A 75 -9.00 5.08 -4.12
N ILE A 76 -8.31 5.79 -3.24
CA ILE A 76 -8.23 5.43 -1.84
C ILE A 76 -9.38 6.11 -1.10
N VAL A 77 -10.23 5.30 -0.49
CA VAL A 77 -11.32 5.78 0.35
C VAL A 77 -11.03 5.28 1.76
N LEU A 78 -10.94 6.17 2.74
CA LEU A 78 -10.66 5.83 4.14
C LEU A 78 -11.41 6.76 5.09
N CYS A 79 -11.90 6.23 6.22
CA CYS A 79 -12.57 6.99 7.28
C CYS A 79 -11.96 6.64 8.65
N PRO A 80 -11.50 7.61 9.46
CA PRO A 80 -10.90 7.37 10.78
C PRO A 80 -11.93 7.09 11.89
N GLN A 81 -13.19 6.84 11.54
CA GLN A 81 -14.29 6.54 12.46
C GLN A 81 -15.31 5.62 11.78
N ASP A 82 -16.10 4.92 12.58
CA ASP A 82 -17.12 3.97 12.08
C ASP A 82 -18.25 4.68 11.33
N ASP A 83 -18.60 5.89 11.78
CA ASP A 83 -19.60 6.72 11.13
C ASP A 83 -19.08 7.23 9.77
N THR A 84 -19.74 6.75 8.72
CA THR A 84 -19.42 7.03 7.32
C THR A 84 -20.47 7.90 6.63
N GLU A 85 -21.45 8.46 7.36
CA GLU A 85 -22.57 9.21 6.76
C GLU A 85 -22.09 10.37 5.88
N LYS A 86 -21.15 11.18 6.39
CA LYS A 86 -20.57 12.29 5.61
C LYS A 86 -19.75 11.81 4.43
N LEU A 87 -18.98 10.74 4.58
CA LEU A 87 -18.20 10.17 3.48
C LEU A 87 -19.12 9.67 2.37
N GLU A 88 -20.16 8.92 2.73
CA GLU A 88 -21.19 8.40 1.82
C GLU A 88 -21.94 9.54 1.12
N GLY A 89 -22.37 10.54 1.89
CA GLY A 89 -23.06 11.72 1.38
C GLY A 89 -22.19 12.56 0.45
N ALA A 90 -20.87 12.56 0.62
CA ALA A 90 -19.95 13.25 -0.30
C ALA A 90 -19.74 12.45 -1.59
N LEU A 91 -19.44 11.15 -1.48
CA LEU A 91 -19.25 10.26 -2.62
C LEU A 91 -20.50 10.16 -3.52
N THR A 92 -21.69 10.24 -2.94
CA THR A 92 -22.96 10.20 -3.70
C THR A 92 -23.24 11.50 -4.47
N ARG A 93 -22.75 12.64 -3.99
CA ARG A 93 -23.13 13.98 -4.52
C ARG A 93 -22.02 14.69 -5.28
N THR A 94 -20.77 14.26 -5.11
CA THR A 94 -19.61 14.88 -5.74
C THR A 94 -19.67 14.80 -7.25
N LYS A 95 -19.14 15.82 -7.92
CA LYS A 95 -18.92 15.81 -9.37
C LYS A 95 -17.45 15.61 -9.73
N ILE A 96 -16.56 15.50 -8.73
CA ILE A 96 -15.12 15.35 -8.92
C ILE A 96 -14.74 13.91 -9.22
N VAL A 97 -15.42 12.96 -8.56
CA VAL A 97 -15.10 11.54 -8.59
C VAL A 97 -16.35 10.74 -8.97
N ASN A 98 -16.19 9.83 -9.92
CA ASN A 98 -17.12 8.73 -10.15
C ASN A 98 -16.40 7.42 -9.84
N LEU A 99 -16.81 6.72 -8.78
CA LEU A 99 -16.12 5.49 -8.34
C LEU A 99 -16.02 4.45 -9.47
N GLN A 100 -17.03 4.35 -10.35
CA GLN A 100 -17.03 3.35 -11.43
C GLN A 100 -15.98 3.60 -12.53
N GLU A 101 -15.32 4.77 -12.53
CA GLU A 101 -14.22 5.10 -13.46
C GLU A 101 -12.84 4.63 -12.97
N TYR A 102 -12.77 4.12 -11.73
CA TYR A 102 -11.55 3.60 -11.13
C TYR A 102 -11.51 2.08 -11.19
N ASP A 103 -10.31 1.51 -11.08
CA ASP A 103 -10.08 0.08 -11.11
C ASP A 103 -10.28 -0.57 -9.74
N VAL A 104 -9.78 0.06 -8.68
CA VAL A 104 -9.76 -0.52 -7.34
C VAL A 104 -9.75 0.53 -6.24
N ILE A 105 -10.40 0.18 -5.12
CA ILE A 105 -10.19 0.83 -3.82
C ILE A 105 -9.31 -0.10 -2.98
N PRO A 106 -8.03 0.25 -2.76
CA PRO A 106 -7.12 -0.62 -2.02
C PRO A 106 -7.32 -0.48 -0.50
N PHE A 107 -6.96 -1.54 0.23
CA PHE A 107 -6.88 -1.58 1.70
C PHE A 107 -8.08 -0.95 2.45
N ALA A 108 -9.29 -1.09 1.92
CA ALA A 108 -10.51 -0.57 2.54
C ALA A 108 -10.85 -1.36 3.81
N PRO A 109 -10.94 -0.70 4.99
CA PRO A 109 -11.49 -1.34 6.18
C PRO A 109 -12.96 -1.70 6.00
N TYR A 110 -13.47 -2.61 6.83
CA TYR A 110 -14.83 -3.14 6.72
C TYR A 110 -15.92 -2.06 6.65
N HIS A 111 -15.88 -1.04 7.52
CA HIS A 111 -16.87 0.04 7.56
C HIS A 111 -16.83 0.89 6.28
N VAL A 112 -15.64 1.12 5.73
CA VAL A 112 -15.47 1.83 4.46
C VAL A 112 -15.97 1.00 3.29
N ARG A 113 -15.69 -0.30 3.26
CA ARG A 113 -16.24 -1.21 2.24
C ARG A 113 -17.78 -1.18 2.24
N GLN A 114 -18.41 -1.17 3.42
CA GLN A 114 -19.86 -1.05 3.53
C GLN A 114 -20.35 0.31 3.00
N CYS A 115 -19.66 1.41 3.33
CA CYS A 115 -19.95 2.73 2.78
C CYS A 115 -19.90 2.72 1.25
N VAL A 116 -18.83 2.19 0.67
CA VAL A 116 -18.66 2.07 -0.79
C VAL A 116 -19.78 1.23 -1.41
N GLN A 117 -20.15 0.10 -0.80
CA GLN A 117 -21.25 -0.73 -1.28
C GLN A 117 -22.59 0.02 -1.30
N ARG A 118 -22.87 0.86 -0.29
CA ARG A 118 -24.10 1.68 -0.26
C ARG A 118 -24.07 2.78 -1.32
N VAL A 119 -22.93 3.43 -1.54
CA VAL A 119 -22.75 4.43 -2.60
C VAL A 119 -22.97 3.83 -3.99
N LEU A 120 -22.43 2.64 -4.26
CA LEU A 120 -22.59 1.96 -5.55
C LEU A 120 -23.99 1.34 -5.72
N GLY A 121 -24.64 1.03 -4.59
CA GLY A 121 -25.93 0.35 -4.53
C GLY A 121 -25.80 -1.17 -4.45
N GLU A 122 -26.79 -1.80 -3.80
CA GLU A 122 -26.81 -3.25 -3.50
C GLU A 122 -26.79 -4.18 -4.72
N HIS A 123 -27.10 -3.66 -5.91
CA HIS A 123 -27.09 -4.42 -7.16
C HIS A 123 -25.68 -4.56 -7.76
N VAL A 124 -24.72 -3.73 -7.34
CA VAL A 124 -23.33 -3.79 -7.80
C VAL A 124 -22.59 -4.82 -6.96
N LYS A 125 -22.12 -5.89 -7.61
CA LYS A 125 -21.30 -6.92 -6.96
C LYS A 125 -19.82 -6.53 -7.04
N LEU A 126 -19.24 -6.15 -5.90
CA LEU A 126 -17.80 -5.93 -5.79
C LEU A 126 -17.04 -7.26 -5.76
N LYS A 127 -16.03 -7.40 -6.61
CA LYS A 127 -15.02 -8.45 -6.40
C LYS A 127 -14.08 -7.97 -5.29
N LEU A 128 -13.90 -8.79 -4.28
CA LEU A 128 -13.10 -8.48 -3.10
C LEU A 128 -11.88 -9.39 -3.02
N MET A 129 -10.77 -8.82 -2.57
CA MET A 129 -9.58 -9.57 -2.19
C MET A 129 -9.23 -9.25 -0.74
N SER A 130 -9.69 -10.12 0.16
CA SER A 130 -9.43 -10.00 1.59
C SER A 130 -7.96 -10.22 1.90
N THR A 131 -7.41 -9.31 2.66
CA THR A 131 -5.98 -9.23 2.94
C THR A 131 -5.76 -8.81 4.38
N ASP A 132 -4.84 -9.48 5.07
CA ASP A 132 -4.53 -9.18 6.47
C ASP A 132 -3.39 -8.17 6.57
N ALA A 133 -3.54 -7.21 7.49
CA ALA A 133 -2.53 -6.20 7.79
C ALA A 133 -1.61 -6.68 8.92
N PHE A 134 -0.35 -6.94 8.56
CA PHE A 134 0.73 -7.26 9.47
C PHE A 134 1.51 -5.99 9.80
N ILE A 135 1.57 -5.64 11.10
CA ILE A 135 2.16 -4.39 11.55
C ILE A 135 3.27 -4.65 12.56
N TYR A 136 4.43 -4.06 12.33
CA TYR A 136 5.49 -3.91 13.30
C TYR A 136 5.63 -2.43 13.69
N ASP A 137 5.04 -2.06 14.82
CA ASP A 137 5.04 -0.69 15.37
C ASP A 137 5.72 -0.69 16.75
N LYS A 138 6.97 -1.15 16.77
CA LYS A 138 7.81 -1.18 17.98
C LYS A 138 9.08 -0.37 17.69
N PRO A 139 9.63 0.35 18.69
CA PRO A 139 10.87 1.12 18.52
C PRO A 139 12.13 0.23 18.52
N THR A 140 11.99 -1.09 18.57
CA THR A 140 13.11 -2.04 18.67
C THR A 140 13.51 -2.52 17.29
N THR A 141 14.82 -2.55 17.02
CA THR A 141 15.35 -3.13 15.78
C THR A 141 15.53 -4.64 15.91
N PHE A 142 15.38 -5.35 14.81
CA PHE A 142 15.69 -6.76 14.69
C PHE A 142 17.19 -7.01 14.86
N THR A 143 17.52 -8.08 15.58
CA THR A 143 18.87 -8.64 15.71
C THR A 143 19.04 -9.87 14.80
N GLY A 144 20.26 -10.41 14.74
CA GLY A 144 20.55 -11.60 13.92
C GLY A 144 20.34 -11.34 12.43
N ASN A 145 20.79 -10.17 11.99
CA ASN A 145 20.72 -9.67 10.61
C ASN A 145 22.13 -9.43 10.04
N ASP A 146 23.12 -10.16 10.57
CA ASP A 146 24.47 -10.19 10.04
C ASP A 146 24.45 -10.66 8.58
N MET A 147 25.27 -10.01 7.76
CA MET A 147 25.32 -10.32 6.34
C MET A 147 26.08 -11.63 6.11
N PRO A 148 25.50 -12.64 5.45
CA PRO A 148 26.22 -13.85 5.10
C PRO A 148 27.41 -13.55 4.17
N GLU A 149 28.45 -14.40 4.23
CA GLU A 149 29.61 -14.26 3.36
C GLU A 149 29.22 -14.24 1.88
N GLY A 150 29.81 -13.31 1.11
CA GLY A 150 29.53 -13.14 -0.31
C GLY A 150 28.21 -12.45 -0.64
N ILE A 151 27.40 -12.10 0.37
CA ILE A 151 26.14 -11.37 0.21
C ILE A 151 26.35 -9.90 0.55
N SER A 152 25.68 -9.01 -0.18
CA SER A 152 25.62 -7.59 0.12
C SER A 152 24.18 -7.09 0.09
N PHE A 153 23.90 -5.99 0.80
CA PHE A 153 22.61 -5.32 0.83
C PHE A 153 22.72 -3.94 0.20
N GLY A 154 21.74 -3.55 -0.60
CA GLY A 154 21.76 -2.28 -1.29
C GLY A 154 20.41 -1.84 -1.84
N ILE A 155 20.41 -0.67 -2.47
CA ILE A 155 19.24 -0.10 -3.13
C ILE A 155 19.16 -0.61 -4.57
N LEU A 156 17.96 -0.92 -5.03
CA LEU A 156 17.72 -1.26 -6.42
C LEU A 156 17.98 -0.03 -7.33
N SER A 157 18.61 -0.27 -8.47
CA SER A 157 18.68 0.64 -9.61
C SER A 157 17.78 0.17 -10.76
N SER A 158 17.64 1.00 -11.80
CA SER A 158 16.90 0.71 -13.02
C SER A 158 17.36 -0.57 -13.73
N GLU A 159 18.61 -0.99 -13.55
CA GLU A 159 19.17 -2.24 -14.11
C GLU A 159 18.45 -3.50 -13.60
N HIS A 160 17.77 -3.42 -12.45
CA HIS A 160 17.05 -4.54 -11.85
C HIS A 160 15.59 -4.61 -12.28
N LEU A 161 15.06 -3.56 -12.93
CA LEU A 161 13.64 -3.41 -13.20
C LEU A 161 13.06 -4.60 -13.98
N ASP A 162 13.77 -5.06 -15.01
CA ASP A 162 13.33 -6.17 -15.84
C ASP A 162 13.13 -7.46 -15.03
N LEU A 163 14.08 -7.75 -14.14
CA LEU A 163 14.00 -8.93 -13.29
C LEU A 163 12.84 -8.83 -12.29
N VAL A 164 12.74 -7.69 -11.59
CA VAL A 164 11.72 -7.44 -10.56
C VAL A 164 10.32 -7.52 -11.16
N ASP A 165 10.08 -6.87 -12.29
CA ASP A 165 8.78 -6.89 -12.98
C ASP A 165 8.45 -8.28 -13.53
N SER A 166 9.42 -8.98 -14.15
CA SER A 166 9.21 -10.33 -14.70
C SER A 166 8.81 -11.38 -13.66
N LYS A 167 9.15 -11.16 -12.39
CA LYS A 167 8.89 -12.07 -11.28
C LYS A 167 7.69 -11.67 -10.43
N TRP A 168 7.00 -10.57 -10.75
CA TRP A 168 5.80 -10.18 -10.03
C TRP A 168 4.59 -10.99 -10.52
N PRO A 169 4.01 -11.89 -9.70
CA PRO A 169 2.79 -12.60 -10.09
C PRO A 169 1.62 -11.67 -10.41
N TYR A 170 1.53 -10.54 -9.71
CA TYR A 170 0.45 -9.57 -9.86
C TYR A 170 0.80 -8.45 -10.85
N ARG A 171 1.67 -8.71 -11.83
CA ARG A 171 2.02 -7.74 -12.88
C ARG A 171 0.77 -7.29 -13.65
N TYR A 172 0.79 -6.06 -14.12
CA TYR A 172 -0.29 -5.42 -14.88
C TYR A 172 0.31 -4.44 -15.89
N ASP A 173 -0.47 -3.89 -16.81
CA ASP A 173 0.08 -3.08 -17.93
C ASP A 173 0.99 -1.93 -17.46
N SER A 174 0.64 -1.26 -16.35
CA SER A 174 1.44 -0.20 -15.74
C SER A 174 2.36 -0.65 -14.60
N SER A 175 2.48 -1.96 -14.32
CA SER A 175 3.35 -2.45 -13.23
C SER A 175 4.80 -2.05 -13.41
N ARG A 176 5.29 -2.09 -14.65
CA ARG A 176 6.66 -1.68 -14.98
C ARG A 176 6.89 -0.20 -14.70
N TRP A 177 5.96 0.67 -15.13
CA TRP A 177 6.03 2.12 -14.84
C TRP A 177 6.07 2.36 -13.34
N TYR A 178 5.20 1.68 -12.61
CA TYR A 178 5.07 1.82 -11.17
C TYR A 178 6.32 1.33 -10.41
N LEU A 179 6.84 0.15 -10.75
CA LEU A 179 8.07 -0.38 -10.16
C LEU A 179 9.27 0.53 -10.48
N ASN A 180 9.35 1.07 -11.69
CA ASN A 180 10.39 2.02 -12.06
C ASN A 180 10.32 3.30 -11.19
N LEU A 181 9.12 3.84 -10.95
CA LEU A 181 8.92 4.99 -10.06
C LEU A 181 9.43 4.68 -8.64
N MET A 182 9.03 3.54 -8.05
CA MET A 182 9.46 3.14 -6.71
C MET A 182 10.99 2.89 -6.63
N ILE A 183 11.60 2.34 -7.67
CA ILE A 183 13.07 2.17 -7.73
C ILE A 183 13.78 3.52 -7.79
N ASN A 184 13.29 4.46 -8.62
CA ASN A 184 13.91 5.77 -8.81
C ASN A 184 13.88 6.63 -7.54
N VAL A 185 12.78 6.58 -6.77
CA VAL A 185 12.67 7.25 -5.45
C VAL A 185 13.34 6.49 -4.30
N LYS A 186 14.13 5.45 -4.61
CA LYS A 186 14.93 4.64 -3.67
C LYS A 186 14.09 3.86 -2.66
N PHE A 187 12.94 3.35 -3.08
CA PHE A 187 12.08 2.47 -2.28
C PHE A 187 12.28 0.98 -2.56
N GLY A 188 13.21 0.63 -3.45
CA GLY A 188 13.59 -0.76 -3.71
C GLY A 188 14.86 -1.16 -2.98
N TYR A 189 14.82 -2.30 -2.28
CA TYR A 189 15.96 -2.87 -1.57
C TYR A 189 16.27 -4.28 -2.08
N GLY A 190 17.54 -4.64 -2.11
CA GLY A 190 18.01 -5.92 -2.64
C GLY A 190 19.12 -6.56 -1.82
N LEU A 191 19.17 -7.90 -1.87
CA LEU A 191 20.33 -8.70 -1.52
C LEU A 191 21.02 -9.16 -2.79
N PHE A 192 22.35 -9.08 -2.80
CA PHE A 192 23.17 -9.36 -3.98
C PHE A 192 24.25 -10.40 -3.66
N GLU A 193 24.44 -11.37 -4.55
CA GLU A 193 25.51 -12.37 -4.51
C GLU A 193 26.38 -12.19 -5.76
N GLY A 194 27.66 -11.85 -5.57
CA GLY A 194 28.57 -11.55 -6.69
C GLY A 194 28.05 -10.43 -7.62
N GLY A 195 27.37 -9.43 -7.05
CA GLY A 195 26.76 -8.32 -7.79
C GLY A 195 25.41 -8.62 -8.46
N LYS A 196 24.90 -9.85 -8.37
CA LYS A 196 23.60 -10.24 -8.95
C LYS A 196 22.49 -10.18 -7.91
N LEU A 197 21.34 -9.60 -8.25
CA LEU A 197 20.18 -9.53 -7.37
C LEU A 197 19.59 -10.94 -7.12
N ILE A 198 19.46 -11.34 -5.85
CA ILE A 198 18.97 -12.67 -5.46
C ILE A 198 17.68 -12.65 -4.62
N ALA A 199 17.42 -11.55 -3.92
CA ALA A 199 16.20 -11.31 -3.16
C ALA A 199 15.94 -9.82 -3.05
N TRP A 200 14.68 -9.39 -2.99
CA TRP A 200 14.32 -7.99 -2.91
C TRP A 200 13.00 -7.77 -2.18
N VAL A 201 12.78 -6.51 -1.79
CA VAL A 201 11.50 -5.99 -1.32
C VAL A 201 11.42 -4.52 -1.71
N LEU A 202 10.25 -4.05 -2.09
CA LEU A 202 9.97 -2.65 -2.34
C LEU A 202 9.06 -2.09 -1.24
N LEU A 203 9.07 -0.78 -1.05
CA LEU A 203 7.97 -0.07 -0.41
C LEU A 203 7.01 0.41 -1.50
N ASN A 204 5.71 0.19 -1.30
CA ASN A 204 4.69 0.77 -2.16
C ASN A 204 4.50 2.27 -1.83
N GLU A 205 3.60 2.91 -2.57
CA GLU A 205 3.25 4.32 -2.37
C GLU A 205 2.51 4.61 -1.06
N SER A 206 2.10 3.57 -0.33
CA SER A 206 1.56 3.69 1.03
C SER A 206 2.59 3.37 2.13
N GLY A 207 3.84 3.10 1.78
CA GLY A 207 4.93 2.77 2.71
C GLY A 207 4.93 1.32 3.20
N ALA A 208 4.04 0.47 2.67
CA ALA A 208 3.96 -0.94 3.01
C ALA A 208 4.95 -1.78 2.17
N LEU A 209 5.44 -2.86 2.75
CA LEU A 209 6.26 -3.86 2.06
C LEU A 209 5.47 -4.46 0.89
N LEU A 210 6.07 -4.40 -0.29
CA LEU A 210 5.52 -4.87 -1.55
C LEU A 210 6.58 -5.69 -2.28
N ASN A 211 6.12 -6.63 -3.11
CA ASN A 211 6.97 -7.35 -4.06
C ASN A 211 8.17 -8.05 -3.38
N LEU A 212 7.95 -8.58 -2.16
CA LEU A 212 8.94 -9.40 -1.47
C LEU A 212 9.17 -10.69 -2.25
N TYR A 213 10.39 -10.91 -2.71
CA TYR A 213 10.73 -12.09 -3.49
C TYR A 213 12.15 -12.58 -3.21
N THR A 214 12.34 -13.89 -3.40
CA THR A 214 13.65 -14.54 -3.42
C THR A 214 13.68 -15.49 -4.60
N LEU A 215 14.74 -15.36 -5.42
CA LEU A 215 14.98 -16.25 -6.55
C LEU A 215 14.88 -17.70 -6.13
N GLU A 216 14.29 -18.52 -6.98
CA GLU A 216 13.97 -19.92 -6.73
C GLU A 216 15.21 -20.71 -6.27
N SER A 217 16.37 -20.46 -6.90
CA SER A 217 17.68 -21.03 -6.56
C SER A 217 18.25 -20.59 -5.19
N HIS A 218 17.68 -19.56 -4.58
CA HIS A 218 18.14 -18.93 -3.34
C HIS A 218 17.12 -19.04 -2.20
N ARG A 219 16.00 -19.75 -2.42
CA ARG A 219 14.99 -20.01 -1.38
C ARG A 219 15.51 -20.95 -0.29
N LYS A 220 14.83 -20.93 0.86
CA LYS A 220 15.16 -21.74 2.06
C LYS A 220 16.53 -21.44 2.70
N LYS A 221 17.17 -20.32 2.32
CA LYS A 221 18.43 -19.82 2.91
C LYS A 221 18.25 -18.66 3.89
N GLY A 222 17.00 -18.28 4.20
CA GLY A 222 16.70 -17.19 5.13
C GLY A 222 16.72 -15.78 4.53
N TYR A 223 16.96 -15.61 3.23
CA TYR A 223 17.08 -14.27 2.62
C TYR A 223 15.82 -13.40 2.69
N ALA A 224 14.62 -13.98 2.57
CA ALA A 224 13.38 -13.23 2.75
C ALA A 224 13.26 -12.66 4.17
N GLU A 225 13.69 -13.42 5.18
CA GLU A 225 13.72 -12.95 6.57
C GLU A 225 14.77 -11.86 6.76
N LEU A 226 15.97 -12.08 6.22
CA LEU A 226 17.07 -11.13 6.33
C LEU A 226 16.70 -9.78 5.73
N ILE A 227 16.16 -9.74 4.51
CA ILE A 227 15.82 -8.47 3.86
C ILE A 227 14.66 -7.75 4.55
N VAL A 228 13.65 -8.48 5.04
CA VAL A 228 12.56 -7.86 5.81
C VAL A 228 13.11 -7.25 7.11
N LYS A 229 14.00 -7.94 7.84
CA LYS A 229 14.65 -7.39 9.03
C LYS A 229 15.46 -6.12 8.72
N LEU A 230 16.26 -6.13 7.65
CA LEU A 230 17.10 -5.00 7.26
C LEU A 230 16.26 -3.77 6.90
N VAL A 231 15.23 -3.93 6.06
CA VAL A 231 14.35 -2.83 5.68
C VAL A 231 13.50 -2.35 6.86
N SER A 232 13.02 -3.26 7.69
CA SER A 232 12.30 -2.90 8.92
C SER A 232 13.19 -2.08 9.86
N ASN A 233 14.46 -2.43 10.00
CA ASN A 233 15.40 -1.67 10.82
C ASN A 233 15.66 -0.26 10.30
N ILE A 234 15.60 -0.05 8.98
CA ILE A 234 15.68 1.30 8.39
C ILE A 234 14.43 2.09 8.79
N LEU A 235 13.24 1.55 8.56
CA LEU A 235 11.97 2.22 8.87
C LEU A 235 11.81 2.52 10.37
N VAL A 236 12.16 1.57 11.24
CA VAL A 236 12.12 1.77 12.70
C VAL A 236 13.06 2.90 13.13
N LYS A 237 14.27 3.00 12.55
CA LYS A 237 15.21 4.10 12.84
C LYS A 237 14.71 5.45 12.34
N GLU A 238 13.88 5.46 11.29
CA GLU A 238 13.17 6.65 10.81
C GLU A 238 11.92 6.98 11.65
N GLY A 239 11.58 6.17 12.66
CA GLY A 239 10.39 6.36 13.48
C GLY A 239 9.10 5.92 12.78
N LYS A 240 9.18 5.11 11.73
CA LYS A 240 8.05 4.65 10.92
C LYS A 240 7.62 3.23 11.30
N PRO A 241 6.30 2.94 11.31
CA PRO A 241 5.82 1.57 11.43
C PRO A 241 6.15 0.79 10.16
N VAL A 242 6.33 -0.52 10.29
CA VAL A 242 6.47 -1.42 9.13
C VAL A 242 5.14 -2.10 8.88
N VAL A 243 4.61 -1.93 7.68
CA VAL A 243 3.32 -2.49 7.28
C VAL A 243 3.54 -3.51 6.18
N ALA A 244 2.86 -4.65 6.27
CA ALA A 244 2.78 -5.60 5.17
C ALA A 244 1.34 -6.07 5.01
N PHE A 245 0.89 -6.11 3.76
CA PHE A 245 -0.42 -6.64 3.41
C PHE A 245 -0.25 -8.06 2.86
N CYS A 246 -0.78 -9.04 3.58
CA CYS A 246 -0.64 -10.44 3.24
C CYS A 246 -1.99 -11.00 2.81
N ILE A 247 -2.10 -11.30 1.52
CA ILE A 247 -3.33 -11.80 0.93
C ILE A 247 -3.63 -13.21 1.46
N LYS A 248 -4.91 -13.53 1.66
CA LYS A 248 -5.32 -14.89 2.08
C LYS A 248 -4.75 -15.93 1.11
N GLY A 249 -4.19 -17.02 1.65
CA GLY A 249 -3.52 -18.08 0.89
C GLY A 249 -2.00 -17.94 0.79
N ASN A 250 -1.41 -16.76 1.04
CA ASN A 250 0.04 -16.60 1.10
C ASN A 250 0.62 -17.05 2.46
N GLU A 251 0.59 -18.36 2.71
CA GLU A 251 1.03 -18.94 3.98
C GLU A 251 2.52 -18.70 4.28
N ASN A 252 3.35 -18.58 3.24
CA ASN A 252 4.78 -18.30 3.43
C ASN A 252 5.00 -16.87 3.93
N GLY A 253 4.32 -15.88 3.35
CA GLY A 253 4.35 -14.50 3.81
C GLY A 253 3.81 -14.38 5.23
N ARG A 254 2.63 -14.98 5.49
CA ARG A 254 2.01 -14.99 6.82
C ARG A 254 2.96 -15.52 7.90
N LYS A 255 3.51 -16.73 7.70
CA LYS A 255 4.45 -17.35 8.65
C LYS A 255 5.72 -16.53 8.84
N LEU A 256 6.20 -15.86 7.79
CA LEU A 256 7.36 -14.99 7.89
C LEU A 256 7.08 -13.79 8.79
N TYR A 257 5.97 -13.08 8.58
CA TYR A 257 5.61 -11.93 9.40
C TYR A 257 5.34 -12.32 10.85
N GLU A 258 4.64 -13.42 11.10
CA GLU A 258 4.42 -13.97 12.44
C GLU A 258 5.74 -14.33 13.14
N LYS A 259 6.67 -14.99 12.43
CA LYS A 259 8.00 -15.33 12.94
C LYS A 259 8.78 -14.08 13.34
N LEU A 260 8.62 -12.99 12.59
CA LEU A 260 9.25 -11.69 12.86
C LEU A 260 8.48 -10.86 13.90
N GLY A 261 7.41 -11.40 14.51
CA GLY A 261 6.67 -10.73 15.56
C GLY A 261 5.88 -9.50 15.09
N PHE A 262 5.56 -9.43 13.78
CA PHE A 262 4.53 -8.54 13.28
C PHE A 262 3.18 -9.01 13.84
N LEU A 263 2.34 -8.05 14.22
CA LEU A 263 0.99 -8.36 14.70
C LEU A 263 0.05 -8.40 13.50
N ASN A 264 -0.70 -9.50 13.34
CA ASN A 264 -1.88 -9.51 12.49
C ASN A 264 -2.98 -8.69 13.19
N THR A 265 -3.27 -7.50 12.68
CA THR A 265 -4.09 -6.52 13.41
C THR A 265 -5.54 -6.47 12.95
N HIS A 266 -5.76 -6.43 11.63
CA HIS A 266 -7.09 -6.34 11.02
C HIS A 266 -7.03 -6.80 9.57
N SER A 267 -8.18 -7.18 9.03
CA SER A 267 -8.34 -7.42 7.60
C SER A 267 -8.84 -6.18 6.89
N VAL A 268 -8.38 -5.99 5.67
CA VAL A 268 -8.81 -4.96 4.73
C VAL A 268 -9.16 -5.60 3.39
N GLU A 269 -9.91 -4.88 2.57
CA GLU A 269 -10.33 -5.34 1.25
C GLU A 269 -9.71 -4.50 0.14
N TRP A 270 -9.26 -5.18 -0.92
CA TRP A 270 -9.13 -4.56 -2.23
C TRP A 270 -10.47 -4.73 -2.94
N CYS A 271 -11.20 -3.64 -3.11
CA CYS A 271 -12.51 -3.62 -3.76
C CYS A 271 -12.32 -3.31 -5.24
N PHE A 272 -12.41 -4.31 -6.12
CA PHE A 272 -12.31 -4.11 -7.56
C PHE A 272 -13.63 -3.55 -8.10
N LEU A 273 -13.53 -2.38 -8.73
CA LEU A 273 -14.67 -1.62 -9.25
C LEU A 273 -14.92 -1.92 -10.73
N ASN A 274 -13.91 -2.43 -11.44
CA ASN A 274 -14.06 -2.84 -12.82
C ASN A 274 -13.41 -4.20 -13.12
N ASN A 275 -13.88 -4.82 -14.20
CA ASN A 275 -13.57 -6.22 -14.49
C ASN A 275 -12.24 -6.43 -15.24
N LYS A 276 -11.53 -5.36 -15.61
CA LYS A 276 -10.32 -5.45 -16.46
C LYS A 276 -9.18 -6.20 -15.78
N PHE A 277 -9.06 -6.12 -14.46
CA PHE A 277 -7.96 -6.70 -13.68
C PHE A 277 -8.33 -8.01 -12.97
N ILE A 278 -9.56 -8.50 -13.16
CA ILE A 278 -10.10 -9.69 -12.51
C ILE A 278 -9.34 -10.96 -12.95
N SER A 279 -8.90 -11.02 -14.21
CA SER A 279 -8.22 -12.16 -14.82
C SER A 279 -6.80 -12.40 -14.29
N LEU A 280 -6.13 -11.38 -13.74
CA LEU A 280 -4.76 -11.51 -13.17
C LEU A 280 -4.76 -12.14 -11.79
N LEU A 281 -5.86 -12.02 -11.03
CA LEU A 281 -6.00 -12.64 -9.71
C LEU A 281 -6.52 -14.07 -9.79
N ASP A 282 -7.34 -14.41 -10.78
CA ASP A 282 -7.91 -15.75 -10.96
C ASP A 282 -6.87 -16.82 -11.34
N VAL A 283 -5.62 -16.43 -11.63
CA VAL A 283 -4.50 -17.34 -11.90
C VAL A 283 -3.78 -17.77 -10.61
N TYR A 284 -4.03 -17.09 -9.49
CA TYR A 284 -3.38 -17.32 -8.19
C TYR A 284 -4.33 -17.80 -7.08
N TYR A 285 -5.58 -18.07 -7.42
CA TYR A 285 -6.63 -18.68 -6.57
C TYR A 285 -7.22 -19.94 -7.23
#